data_AF-A0AAW9BAE0-F1
#
_entry.id   AF-A0AAW9BAE0-F1
#
_cell.length_a   1.000
_cell.length_b   1.000
_cell.length_c   1.000
_cell.angle_alpha   90.00
_cell.angle_beta   90.00
_cell.angle_gamma   90.00
#
_symmetry.space_group_name_H-M   'P 1'
#
loop_
_entity.id
_entity.type
_entity.pdbx_description
1 polymer ?
#
loop_
_entity_poly.entity_id
_entity_poly.type
_entity_poly.pdbx_seq_one_letter_code
_entity_poly.pdbx_strand_id
1 'polypeptide(L)' 'MKTEHKQVVVVGAGPSGSTVSALLKSRGIDVVVIEKATFPRFSIGESLLPACMEVVELAGMTE' A
#
# COMPACT_ATOMS: atom_id res chain seq x y z
N MET A 1 20.95 15.86 -6.66
CA MET A 1 19.99 15.04 -5.89
C MET A 1 18.59 15.48 -6.28
N LYS A 2 17.69 14.57 -6.63
CA LYS A 2 16.32 14.93 -7.05
C LYS A 2 15.45 15.00 -5.79
N THR A 3 14.84 16.15 -5.53
CA THR A 3 13.93 16.34 -4.39
C THR A 3 12.50 16.28 -4.92
N GLU A 4 11.67 15.44 -4.31
CA GLU A 4 10.25 15.35 -4.61
C GLU A 4 9.45 15.72 -3.36
N HIS A 5 8.46 16.60 -3.51
CA HIS A 5 7.57 17.00 -2.42
C HIS A 5 6.30 16.18 -2.48
N LYS A 6 5.96 15.56 -1.34
CA LYS A 6 4.78 14.71 -1.16
C LYS A 6 4.15 15.01 0.19
N GLN A 7 2.83 14.85 0.29
CA GLN A 7 2.13 15.05 1.57
C GLN A 7 2.43 13.89 2.51
N VAL A 8 2.53 12.67 1.99
CA VAL A 8 2.82 11.46 2.76
C VAL A 8 3.87 10.61 2.03
N VAL A 9 4.83 10.09 2.80
CA VAL A 9 5.79 9.08 2.34
C VAL A 9 5.53 7.79 3.11
N VAL A 10 5.24 6.71 2.40
CA VAL A 10 5.10 5.36 2.96
C VAL A 10 6.37 4.58 2.64
N VAL A 11 6.99 4.00 3.67
CA VAL A 11 8.22 3.20 3.53
C VAL A 11 7.85 1.72 3.68
N GLY A 12 8.00 0.98 2.59
CA GLY A 12 7.61 -0.43 2.45
C GLY A 12 6.31 -0.60 1.65
N ALA A 13 6.34 -1.47 0.64
CA ALA A 13 5.21 -1.82 -0.21
C ALA A 13 4.65 -3.22 0.08
N GLY A 14 4.71 -3.65 1.35
CA GLY A 14 3.98 -4.84 1.83
C GLY A 14 2.47 -4.59 2.00
N PRO A 15 1.71 -5.57 2.51
CA PRO A 15 0.25 -5.47 2.61
C PRO A 15 -0.25 -4.20 3.30
N SER A 16 0.36 -3.80 4.43
CA SER A 16 -0.02 -2.57 5.13
C SER A 16 0.30 -1.31 4.33
N GLY A 17 1.49 -1.24 3.72
CA GLY A 17 1.96 -0.11 2.92
C GLY A 17 1.11 0.10 1.67
N SER A 18 0.86 -0.96 0.90
CA SER A 18 -0.01 -0.88 -0.29
C SER A 18 -1.45 -0.50 0.09
N THR A 19 -1.98 -1.06 1.17
CA THR A 19 -3.35 -0.78 1.64
C THR A 19 -3.50 0.67 2.06
N VAL A 20 -2.63 1.20 2.92
CA VAL A 20 -2.73 2.60 3.37
C VAL A 20 -2.51 3.57 2.22
N SER A 21 -1.58 3.27 1.30
CA SER A 21 -1.35 4.12 0.13
C SER A 21 -2.54 4.16 -0.81
N ALA A 22 -3.22 3.04 -1.04
CA ALA A 22 -4.46 3.00 -1.82
C ALA A 22 -5.58 3.81 -1.16
N LEU A 23 -5.77 3.65 0.16
CA LEU A 23 -6.75 4.39 0.94
C LEU A 23 -6.48 5.90 1.00
N LEU A 24 -5.22 6.32 1.07
CA LEU A 24 -4.83 7.73 1.01
C LEU A 24 -5.06 8.30 -0.39
N LYS A 25 -4.67 7.53 -1.42
CA LYS A 25 -4.83 7.95 -2.81
C LYS A 25 -6.30 8.10 -3.20
N SER A 26 -7.19 7.21 -2.75
CA SER A 26 -8.63 7.31 -3.01
C SER A 26 -9.27 8.54 -2.36
N ARG A 27 -8.64 9.10 -1.32
CA ARG A 27 -9.03 10.36 -0.66
C ARG A 27 -8.35 11.60 -1.26
N GLY A 28 -7.66 11.45 -2.39
CA GLY A 28 -7.00 12.57 -3.08
C GLY A 28 -5.69 13.05 -2.44
N ILE A 29 -5.12 12.30 -1.50
CA ILE A 29 -3.86 12.66 -0.82
C ILE A 29 -2.67 12.25 -1.72
N ASP A 30 -1.72 13.17 -1.90
CA ASP A 30 -0.49 12.90 -2.66
C ASP A 30 0.50 12.09 -1.82
N VAL A 31 0.50 10.78 -2.07
CA VAL A 31 1.31 9.79 -1.37
C VAL A 31 2.35 9.19 -2.32
N VAL A 32 3.56 8.96 -1.82
CA VAL A 32 4.60 8.16 -2.48
C VAL A 32 4.93 6.94 -1.64
N VAL A 33 5.21 5.82 -2.30
CA VAL A 33 5.67 4.58 -1.66
C VAL A 33 7.11 4.31 -2.08
N ILE A 34 7.96 4.00 -1.11
CA ILE A 34 9.35 3.63 -1.35
C ILE A 34 9.53 2.19 -0.88
N GLU A 35 9.98 1.32 -1.77
CA GLU A 35 10.27 -0.09 -1.48
C GLU A 35 11.68 -0.44 -1.96
N LYS A 36 12.39 -1.24 -1.17
CA LYS A 36 13.73 -1.72 -1.48
C LYS A 36 13.69 -2.91 -2.44
N ALA A 37 12.74 -3.81 -2.26
CA ALA A 37 12.56 -4.98 -3.10
C ALA A 37 11.99 -4.61 -4.48
N THR A 38 12.42 -5.32 -5.52
CA THR A 38 11.79 -5.24 -6.85
C THR A 38 10.62 -6.23 -6.89
N PHE A 39 9.47 -5.80 -7.40
CA PHE A 39 8.32 -6.68 -7.60
C PHE A 39 8.33 -7.33 -8.99
N PRO A 40 7.79 -8.55 -9.13
CA PRO A 40 7.26 -9.39 -8.05
C PRO A 40 8.39 -9.94 -7.17
N ARG A 41 8.14 -10.01 -5.85
CA ARG A 41 9.08 -10.57 -4.87
C ARG A 41 8.48 -11.83 -4.26
N PHE A 42 9.34 -12.75 -3.83
CA PHE A 42 8.90 -13.90 -3.04
C PHE A 42 8.13 -13.42 -1.81
N SER A 43 6.97 -14.03 -1.59
CA SER A 43 6.16 -13.87 -0.40
C SER A 43 5.55 -15.24 -0.10
N ILE A 44 5.79 -15.76 1.10
CA ILE A 44 5.35 -17.10 1.51
C ILE A 44 3.81 -17.23 1.56
N GLY A 45 3.11 -16.09 1.71
CA GLY A 45 1.67 -16.04 1.92
C GLY A 45 1.32 -16.10 3.40
N GLU A 46 0.20 -15.49 3.78
CA GLU A 46 -0.27 -15.40 5.17
C GLU A 46 -1.76 -15.68 5.23
N SER A 47 -2.25 -16.13 6.38
CA SER A 47 -3.68 -16.22 6.64
C SER A 47 -4.28 -14.82 6.85
N LEU A 48 -5.46 -14.58 6.30
CA LEU A 48 -6.19 -13.32 6.46
C LEU A 48 -7.48 -13.57 7.25
N LEU A 49 -7.73 -12.78 8.29
CA LEU A 49 -9.00 -12.85 9.01
C LEU A 49 -10.13 -12.24 8.16
N PRO A 50 -11.37 -12.75 8.25
CA PRO A 50 -12.51 -12.17 7.54
C PRO A 50 -12.71 -10.68 7.81
N ALA A 51 -12.39 -10.21 9.02
CA ALA A 51 -12.45 -8.80 9.39
C ALA A 51 -11.53 -7.89 8.55
N CYS A 52 -10.47 -8.44 7.95
CA CYS A 52 -9.60 -7.66 7.08
C CYS A 52 -10.20 -7.40 5.69
N MET A 53 -11.22 -8.17 5.28
CA MET A 53 -11.84 -8.03 3.96
C MET A 53 -12.51 -6.66 3.78
N GLU A 54 -13.08 -6.10 4.85
CA GLU A 54 -13.64 -4.73 4.82
C GLU A 54 -12.58 -3.70 4.41
N VAL A 55 -11.35 -3.85 4.91
CA VAL A 55 -10.24 -2.95 4.55
C VAL A 55 -9.78 -3.18 3.11
N VAL A 56 -9.75 -4.43 2.65
CA VAL A 56 -9.39 -4.79 1.27
C VAL A 56 -10.40 -4.20 0.26
N GLU A 57 -11.69 -4.26 0.59
CA GLU A 57 -12.77 -3.67 -0.20
C GLU A 57 -12.66 -2.15 -0.23
N LEU A 58 -12.46 -1.50 0.93
CA LEU A 58 -12.23 -0.05 0.99
C LEU A 58 -11.00 0.41 0.19
N ALA A 59 -9.97 -0.45 0.09
CA ALA A 59 -8.78 -0.20 -0.69
C ALA A 59 -8.98 -0.45 -2.20
N GLY A 60 -10.15 -0.96 -2.62
CA GLY A 60 -10.45 -1.29 -4.01
C GLY A 60 -9.62 -2.46 -4.55
N MET A 61 -9.30 -3.43 -3.67
CA MET A 61 -8.44 -4.57 -3.97
C MET A 61 -9.19 -5.91 -3.97
N THR A 62 -10.51 -5.86 -4.12
CA THR A 62 -11.37 -7.03 -4.38
C THR A 62 -11.40 -7.34 -5.89
N GLU A 63 -11.69 -8.59 -6.25
CA GLU A 63 -11.77 -9.07 -7.66
C GLU A 63 -12.71 -8.26 -8.55
#